data_AF-A0A2K5EYK5-F1
#
_entry.id   AF-A0A2K5EYK5-F1
#
_cell.length_a   1.000
_cell.length_b   1.000
_cell.length_c   1.000
_cell.angle_alpha   90.00
_cell.angle_beta   90.00
_cell.angle_gamma   90.00
#
_symmetry.space_group_name_H-M   'P 1'
#
loop_
_entity.id
_entity.type
_entity.pdbx_description
1 polymer ?
#
loop_
_entity_poly.entity_id
_entity_poly.type
_entity_poly.pdbx_seq_one_letter_code
_entity_poly.pdbx_strand_id
1 'polypeptide(L)'
;VRLLPKPPLLALGLMALWLTMVIALTCLGGLASPGPVPPYTALKELIEELVNITQNQKAPLCNGSMVWSINMTAGVYCAALESLINVSGCSAIEKTQRMLSGFCPHKVSAGQFSSLLVRDTKIEVAQFVKDLLRHLRKLFHQGKFN
;
A
#
# COMPACT_ATOMS: atom_id res chain seq x y z
N VAL A 1 62.39 24.92 -15.11
CA VAL A 1 61.91 24.55 -13.75
C VAL A 1 60.69 23.67 -13.91
N ARG A 2 60.78 22.35 -13.64
CA ARG A 2 59.63 21.45 -13.64
C ARG A 2 58.75 21.80 -12.43
N LEU A 3 57.55 22.32 -12.68
CA LEU A 3 56.52 22.51 -11.66
C LEU A 3 55.94 21.15 -11.31
N LEU A 4 56.56 20.49 -10.33
CA LEU A 4 55.97 19.32 -9.67
C LEU A 4 54.74 19.80 -8.88
N PRO A 5 53.52 19.31 -9.13
CA PRO A 5 52.36 19.73 -8.36
C PRO A 5 52.53 19.28 -6.90
N LYS A 6 52.29 20.21 -5.96
CA LYS A 6 52.41 19.98 -4.52
C LYS A 6 51.50 18.82 -4.06
N PRO A 7 51.96 17.90 -3.19
CA PRO A 7 51.20 16.73 -2.74
C PRO A 7 49.77 17.00 -2.21
N PRO A 8 49.44 18.09 -1.49
CA PRO A 8 48.06 18.34 -1.04
C PRO A 8 47.06 18.62 -2.18
N LEU A 9 47.50 19.11 -3.34
CA LEU A 9 46.61 19.39 -4.49
C LEU A 9 46.16 18.11 -5.21
N LEU A 10 47.00 17.07 -5.21
CA LEU A 10 46.65 15.76 -5.77
C LEU A 10 45.64 15.04 -4.86
N ALA A 11 45.80 15.14 -3.53
CA ALA A 11 44.87 14.55 -2.57
C ALA A 11 43.45 15.15 -2.65
N LEU A 12 43.34 16.46 -2.86
CA LEU A 12 42.05 17.15 -3.10
C LEU A 12 41.39 16.70 -4.42
N GLY A 13 42.17 16.52 -5.48
CA GLY A 13 41.68 16.03 -6.77
C GLY A 13 41.17 14.59 -6.72
N LEU A 14 41.84 13.70 -5.99
CA LEU A 14 41.38 12.33 -5.75
C LEU A 14 40.08 12.31 -4.94
N MET A 15 40.01 13.03 -3.82
CA MET A 15 38.80 13.10 -2.98
C MET A 15 37.58 13.58 -3.78
N ALA A 16 37.76 14.60 -4.63
CA ALA A 16 36.69 15.12 -5.49
C ALA A 16 36.23 14.09 -6.53
N LEU A 17 37.14 13.31 -7.11
CA LEU A 17 36.82 12.27 -8.09
C LEU A 17 36.07 11.08 -7.48
N TRP A 18 36.43 10.71 -6.25
CA TRP A 18 35.73 9.64 -5.51
C TRP A 18 34.31 10.06 -5.12
N LEU A 19 34.13 11.30 -4.65
CA LEU A 19 32.81 11.83 -4.30
C LEU A 19 31.88 11.89 -5.52
N THR A 20 32.37 12.34 -6.68
CA THR A 20 31.57 12.37 -7.91
C THR A 20 31.22 10.97 -8.41
N MET A 21 32.12 10.00 -8.29
CA MET A 21 31.84 8.60 -8.64
C MET A 21 30.76 8.00 -7.72
N VAL A 22 30.82 8.23 -6.40
CA VAL A 22 29.79 7.74 -5.45
C VAL A 22 28.42 8.37 -5.70
N ILE A 23 28.37 9.66 -6.01
CA ILE A 23 27.12 10.34 -6.35
C ILE A 23 26.56 9.80 -7.67
N ALA A 24 27.40 9.59 -8.70
CA ALA A 24 26.95 9.00 -9.96
C ALA A 24 26.42 7.56 -9.77
N LEU A 25 27.08 6.75 -8.94
CA LEU A 25 26.67 5.37 -8.66
C LEU A 25 25.33 5.31 -7.90
N THR A 26 25.11 6.23 -6.96
CA THR A 26 23.85 6.33 -6.21
C THR A 26 22.70 6.86 -7.07
N CYS A 27 22.97 7.73 -8.04
CA CYS A 27 21.96 8.19 -9.00
C CYS A 27 21.54 7.11 -10.01
N LEU A 28 22.43 6.18 -10.39
CA LEU A 28 22.11 5.03 -11.24
C LEU A 28 21.20 4.02 -10.54
N GLY A 29 21.21 3.95 -9.21
CA GLY A 29 20.34 3.09 -8.41
C GLY A 29 18.84 3.43 -8.51
N GLY A 30 18.50 4.63 -8.99
CA GLY A 30 17.11 5.06 -9.21
C GLY A 30 16.45 4.47 -10.45
N LEU A 31 17.23 3.88 -11.37
CA LEU A 31 16.71 3.33 -12.64
C LEU A 31 16.12 1.91 -12.50
N ALA A 32 16.26 1.28 -11.33
CA ALA A 32 15.70 -0.04 -11.04
C ALA A 32 14.35 0.03 -10.31
N SER A 33 13.73 1.21 -10.19
CA SER A 33 12.41 1.32 -9.58
C SER A 33 11.37 0.63 -10.46
N PRO A 34 10.64 -0.39 -9.95
CA PRO A 34 9.55 -1.01 -10.69
C PRO A 34 8.55 0.06 -11.13
N GLY A 35 8.14 0.03 -12.39
CA GLY A 35 7.14 0.95 -12.90
C GLY A 35 5.81 0.84 -12.13
N PRO A 36 4.95 1.86 -12.21
CA PRO A 36 3.63 1.83 -11.57
C PRO A 36 2.83 0.60 -11.99
N VAL A 37 2.25 -0.11 -11.03
CA VAL A 37 1.38 -1.26 -11.30
C VAL A 37 0.11 -0.77 -12.00
N PRO A 38 -0.30 -1.35 -13.14
CA PRO A 38 -1.54 -0.98 -13.81
C PRO A 38 -2.76 -1.15 -12.88
N PRO A 39 -3.76 -0.24 -12.92
CA PRO A 39 -4.93 -0.30 -12.03
C PRO A 39 -5.69 -1.64 -12.10
N TYR A 40 -5.81 -2.20 -13.30
CA TYR A 40 -6.38 -3.53 -13.52
C TYR A 40 -5.65 -4.62 -12.73
N THR A 41 -4.31 -4.63 -12.80
CA THR A 41 -3.46 -5.60 -12.11
C THR A 41 -3.57 -5.43 -10.60
N ALA A 42 -3.53 -4.18 -10.12
CA ALA A 42 -3.68 -3.88 -8.70
C ALA A 42 -5.03 -4.38 -8.16
N LEU A 43 -6.14 -4.16 -8.90
CA LEU A 43 -7.46 -4.60 -8.43
C LEU A 43 -7.58 -6.12 -8.47
N LYS A 44 -7.00 -6.76 -9.50
CA LYS A 44 -6.94 -8.22 -9.60
C LYS A 44 -6.19 -8.84 -8.41
N GLU A 45 -5.01 -8.31 -8.09
CA GLU A 45 -4.20 -8.78 -6.95
C GLU A 45 -4.92 -8.58 -5.62
N LEU A 46 -5.62 -7.45 -5.44
CA LEU A 46 -6.44 -7.22 -4.25
C LEU A 46 -7.60 -8.24 -4.15
N ILE A 47 -8.27 -8.54 -5.25
CA ILE A 47 -9.33 -9.56 -5.28
C ILE A 47 -8.77 -10.94 -4.93
N GLU A 48 -7.61 -11.31 -5.46
CA GLU A 48 -6.94 -12.58 -5.16
C GLU A 48 -6.55 -12.69 -3.69
N GLU A 49 -6.04 -11.60 -3.11
CA GLU A 49 -5.72 -11.53 -1.68
C GLU A 49 -6.97 -11.71 -0.81
N LEU A 50 -8.06 -11.00 -1.14
CA LEU A 50 -9.34 -11.11 -0.43
C LEU A 50 -9.93 -12.53 -0.54
N VAL A 51 -9.78 -13.19 -1.69
CA VAL A 51 -10.17 -14.61 -1.86
C VAL A 51 -9.32 -15.51 -0.97
N ASN A 52 -8.01 -15.31 -0.95
CA ASN A 52 -7.09 -16.11 -0.15
C ASN A 52 -7.44 -16.07 1.35
N ILE A 53 -7.69 -14.87 1.87
CA ILE A 53 -8.04 -14.70 3.28
C ILE A 53 -9.46 -15.14 3.59
N THR A 54 -10.37 -15.27 2.62
CA THR A 54 -11.76 -15.71 2.89
C THR A 54 -11.99 -17.21 2.74
N GLN A 55 -11.27 -17.89 1.83
CA GLN A 55 -11.49 -19.31 1.55
C GLN A 55 -10.91 -20.26 2.62
N ASN A 56 -9.83 -19.87 3.30
CA ASN A 56 -9.04 -20.78 4.14
C ASN A 56 -9.35 -20.68 5.65
N GLN A 57 -10.51 -20.15 6.03
CA GLN A 57 -10.79 -19.83 7.43
C GLN A 57 -11.49 -20.95 8.18
N LYS A 58 -10.70 -21.70 8.96
CA LYS A 58 -11.20 -22.67 9.95
C LYS A 58 -11.60 -22.00 11.28
N ALA A 59 -11.07 -20.82 11.56
CA ALA A 59 -11.35 -19.99 12.73
C ALA A 59 -11.83 -18.59 12.28
N PRO A 60 -12.56 -17.84 13.13
CA PRO A 60 -13.03 -16.50 12.78
C PRO A 60 -11.88 -15.55 12.46
N LEU A 61 -12.00 -14.80 11.35
CA LEU A 61 -10.97 -13.85 10.90
C LEU A 61 -10.66 -12.84 12.00
N CYS A 62 -9.37 -12.64 12.27
CA CYS A 62 -8.91 -11.71 13.29
C CYS A 62 -9.59 -11.92 14.66
N ASN A 63 -9.76 -13.18 15.08
CA ASN A 63 -10.45 -13.57 16.32
C ASN A 63 -11.87 -13.01 16.45
N GLY A 64 -12.59 -12.84 15.33
CA GLY A 64 -13.95 -12.28 15.34
C GLY A 64 -13.98 -10.78 15.63
N SER A 65 -12.88 -10.07 15.37
CA SER A 65 -12.84 -8.61 15.49
C SER A 65 -13.97 -7.96 14.69
N MET A 66 -14.45 -6.83 15.20
CA MET A 66 -15.56 -6.08 14.63
C MET A 66 -15.07 -4.75 14.04
N VAL A 67 -15.57 -4.40 12.87
CA VAL A 67 -15.23 -3.18 12.14
C VAL A 67 -16.47 -2.43 11.71
N TRP A 68 -16.35 -1.14 11.43
CA TRP A 68 -17.47 -0.33 10.96
C TRP A 68 -17.94 -0.83 9.59
N SER A 69 -19.24 -1.02 9.42
CA SER A 69 -19.78 -1.22 8.07
C SER A 69 -19.59 0.05 7.25
N ILE A 70 -19.41 -0.11 5.94
CA ILE A 70 -19.21 1.01 5.01
C ILE A 70 -20.28 0.95 3.94
N ASN A 71 -20.65 2.11 3.38
CA ASN A 71 -21.44 2.12 2.17
C ASN A 71 -20.55 1.82 0.96
N MET A 72 -20.88 0.77 0.19
CA MET A 72 -20.08 0.32 -0.96
C MET A 72 -20.42 1.14 -2.21
N THR A 73 -20.13 2.44 -2.14
CA THR A 73 -20.39 3.44 -3.19
C THR A 73 -19.08 4.11 -3.61
N ALA A 74 -19.10 5.41 -3.94
CA ALA A 74 -17.88 6.17 -4.21
C ALA A 74 -16.94 6.18 -3.00
N GLY A 75 -15.63 6.10 -3.24
CA GLY A 75 -14.62 6.13 -2.16
C GLY A 75 -14.45 4.82 -1.40
N VAL A 76 -14.90 3.68 -1.96
CA VAL A 76 -14.90 2.37 -1.28
C VAL A 76 -13.53 1.97 -0.72
N TYR A 77 -12.43 2.26 -1.41
CA TYR A 77 -11.09 1.86 -0.97
C TYR A 77 -10.64 2.57 0.30
N CYS A 78 -10.84 3.89 0.37
CA CYS A 78 -10.53 4.67 1.58
C CYS A 78 -11.43 4.27 2.74
N ALA A 79 -12.74 4.12 2.50
CA ALA A 79 -13.68 3.74 3.55
C ALA A 79 -13.36 2.35 4.11
N ALA A 80 -12.95 1.42 3.23
CA ALA A 80 -12.52 0.11 3.65
C ALA A 80 -11.22 0.14 4.47
N LEU A 81 -10.25 0.96 4.06
CA LEU A 81 -9.01 1.14 4.82
C LEU A 81 -9.27 1.78 6.18
N GLU A 82 -10.06 2.85 6.26
CA GLU A 82 -10.45 3.53 7.50
C GLU A 82 -11.18 2.60 8.47
N SER A 83 -11.96 1.64 7.95
CA SER A 83 -12.62 0.63 8.77
C SER A 83 -11.63 -0.41 9.31
N LEU A 84 -10.80 -0.97 8.43
CA LEU A 84 -9.88 -2.06 8.75
C LEU A 84 -8.66 -1.62 9.56
N ILE A 85 -8.18 -0.37 9.42
CA ILE A 85 -6.96 0.12 10.08
C ILE A 85 -7.06 0.10 11.61
N ASN A 86 -8.28 0.09 12.15
CA ASN A 86 -8.52 0.01 13.59
C ASN A 86 -8.37 -1.41 14.15
N VAL A 87 -8.22 -2.43 13.30
CA VAL A 87 -7.92 -3.80 13.71
C VAL A 87 -6.41 -3.97 13.78
N SER A 88 -5.88 -3.91 15.00
CA SER A 88 -4.46 -4.16 15.29
C SER A 88 -4.21 -5.64 15.59
N GLY A 89 -2.97 -6.10 15.40
CA GLY A 89 -2.55 -7.47 15.75
C GLY A 89 -3.07 -8.57 14.82
N CYS A 90 -3.72 -8.24 13.70
CA CYS A 90 -4.19 -9.22 12.72
C CYS A 90 -3.33 -9.19 11.44
N SER A 91 -2.31 -10.06 11.37
CA SER A 91 -1.44 -10.17 10.19
C SER A 91 -2.18 -10.62 8.93
N ALA A 92 -3.28 -11.36 9.07
CA ALA A 92 -4.08 -11.85 7.95
C ALA A 92 -4.63 -10.74 7.05
N ILE A 93 -4.86 -9.54 7.57
CA ILE A 93 -5.39 -8.40 6.79
C ILE A 93 -4.32 -7.34 6.49
N GLU A 94 -3.07 -7.51 6.92
CA GLU A 94 -2.02 -6.51 6.77
C GLU A 94 -1.72 -6.22 5.29
N LYS A 95 -1.62 -7.27 4.47
CA LYS A 95 -1.42 -7.14 3.03
C LYS A 95 -2.61 -6.47 2.35
N THR A 96 -3.83 -6.79 2.79
CA THR A 96 -5.06 -6.14 2.30
C THR A 96 -5.06 -4.64 2.62
N GLN A 97 -4.73 -4.25 3.86
CA GLN A 97 -4.63 -2.84 4.26
C GLN A 97 -3.57 -2.09 3.42
N ARG A 98 -2.41 -2.72 3.15
CA ARG A 98 -1.36 -2.17 2.31
C ARG A 98 -1.78 -1.99 0.85
N MET A 99 -2.53 -2.94 0.29
CA MET A 99 -3.07 -2.80 -1.06
C MET A 99 -4.10 -1.68 -1.13
N LEU A 100 -5.03 -1.62 -0.18
CA LEU A 100 -6.06 -0.58 -0.10
C LEU A 100 -5.47 0.83 0.03
N SER A 101 -4.33 1.00 0.72
CA SER A 101 -3.66 2.30 0.81
C SER A 101 -3.09 2.78 -0.52
N GLY A 102 -2.78 1.87 -1.46
CA GLY A 102 -2.40 2.23 -2.83
C GLY A 102 -3.57 2.77 -3.66
N PHE A 103 -4.81 2.39 -3.33
CA PHE A 103 -6.02 2.90 -3.98
C PHE A 103 -6.58 4.16 -3.32
N CYS A 104 -6.19 4.45 -2.08
CA CYS A 104 -6.66 5.61 -1.34
C CYS A 104 -5.67 6.78 -1.51
N PRO A 105 -6.08 7.93 -2.08
CA PRO A 105 -5.17 9.05 -2.35
C PRO A 105 -4.64 9.74 -1.10
N HIS A 106 -5.32 9.60 0.05
CA HIS A 106 -4.88 10.17 1.32
C HIS A 106 -4.36 9.09 2.27
N LYS A 107 -3.36 9.45 3.08
CA LYS A 107 -2.90 8.59 4.16
C LYS A 107 -3.97 8.48 5.22
N VAL A 108 -4.43 7.26 5.46
CA VAL A 108 -5.38 6.93 6.53
C VAL A 108 -4.60 6.54 7.78
N SER A 109 -4.95 7.15 8.92
CA SER A 109 -4.47 6.77 10.25
C SER A 109 -5.60 6.17 11.08
N ALA A 110 -5.28 5.37 12.09
CA ALA A 110 -6.28 4.85 13.03
C ALA A 110 -7.07 6.01 13.67
N GLY A 111 -8.39 5.87 13.71
CA GLY A 111 -9.29 6.92 14.19
C GLY A 111 -9.64 8.03 13.17
N GLN A 112 -9.06 8.05 11.98
CA GLN A 112 -9.49 8.93 10.88
C GLN A 112 -10.62 8.28 10.07
N PHE A 113 -11.66 9.07 9.81
CA PHE A 113 -12.92 8.59 9.23
C PHE A 113 -13.51 9.65 8.29
N SER A 114 -12.69 10.11 7.36
CA SER A 114 -13.07 11.14 6.39
C SER A 114 -14.05 10.61 5.34
N SER A 115 -13.95 9.32 5.01
CA SER A 115 -14.78 8.65 4.00
C SER A 115 -15.87 7.76 4.62
N LEU A 116 -15.71 7.40 5.89
CA LEU A 116 -16.70 6.73 6.73
C LEU A 116 -17.77 7.71 7.26
N LEU A 117 -18.63 8.18 6.35
CA LEU A 117 -19.67 9.19 6.62
C LEU A 117 -20.78 8.72 7.57
N VAL A 118 -21.05 7.42 7.63
CA VAL A 118 -22.14 6.83 8.42
C VAL A 118 -21.58 5.61 9.17
N ARG A 119 -21.63 5.65 10.51
CA ARG A 119 -21.06 4.64 11.41
C ARG A 119 -22.15 4.05 12.31
N ASP A 120 -23.15 3.45 11.68
CA ASP A 120 -24.35 3.01 12.39
C ASP A 120 -24.18 1.60 12.98
N THR A 121 -23.41 0.74 12.31
CA THR A 121 -23.28 -0.67 12.68
C THR A 121 -21.84 -1.17 12.56
N LYS A 122 -21.45 -2.03 13.49
CA LYS A 122 -20.23 -2.82 13.37
C LYS A 122 -20.58 -4.24 12.93
N ILE A 123 -19.75 -4.80 12.06
CA ILE A 123 -19.85 -6.18 11.56
C ILE A 123 -18.52 -6.89 11.74
N GLU A 124 -18.53 -8.22 11.75
CA GLU A 124 -17.30 -9.01 11.82
C GLU A 124 -16.40 -8.74 10.61
N VAL A 125 -15.09 -8.73 10.83
CA VAL A 125 -14.10 -8.58 9.74
C VAL A 125 -14.31 -9.64 8.66
N ALA A 126 -14.65 -10.87 9.03
CA ALA A 126 -14.94 -11.94 8.07
C ALA A 126 -16.11 -11.59 7.14
N GLN A 127 -17.18 -11.01 7.67
CA GLN A 127 -18.33 -10.58 6.88
C GLN A 127 -17.98 -9.35 6.03
N PHE A 128 -17.29 -8.37 6.63
CA PHE A 128 -16.82 -7.17 5.95
C PHE A 128 -16.00 -7.49 4.70
N VAL A 129 -15.01 -8.38 4.83
CA VAL A 129 -14.12 -8.79 3.73
C VAL A 129 -14.90 -9.50 2.62
N LYS A 130 -15.90 -10.33 2.96
CA LYS A 130 -16.76 -11.01 1.97
C LYS A 130 -17.59 -10.01 1.16
N ASP A 131 -18.18 -9.03 1.83
CA ASP A 131 -18.98 -8.01 1.16
C ASP A 131 -18.10 -7.11 0.27
N LEU A 132 -16.91 -6.73 0.76
CA LEU A 132 -15.93 -5.98 -0.02
C LEU A 132 -15.51 -6.76 -1.27
N LEU A 133 -15.15 -8.04 -1.12
CA LEU A 133 -14.80 -8.92 -2.24
C LEU A 133 -15.91 -8.99 -3.28
N ARG A 134 -17.17 -9.15 -2.85
CA ARG A 134 -18.34 -9.17 -3.76
C ARG A 134 -18.42 -7.87 -4.55
N HIS A 135 -18.24 -6.73 -3.89
CA HIS A 135 -18.30 -5.43 -4.55
C HIS A 135 -17.14 -5.21 -5.53
N LEU A 136 -15.91 -5.51 -5.13
CA LEU A 136 -14.73 -5.35 -6.00
C LEU A 136 -14.81 -6.25 -7.24
N ARG A 137 -15.31 -7.48 -7.11
CA ARG A 137 -15.61 -8.32 -8.28
C ARG A 137 -16.60 -7.65 -9.22
N LYS A 138 -17.66 -7.01 -8.71
CA LYS A 138 -18.62 -6.28 -9.54
C LYS A 138 -17.95 -5.13 -10.29
N LEU A 139 -17.09 -4.35 -9.63
CA LEU A 139 -16.33 -3.27 -10.27
C LEU A 139 -15.40 -3.79 -11.37
N PHE A 140 -14.68 -4.88 -11.07
CA PHE A 140 -13.76 -5.52 -12.01
C PHE A 140 -14.48 -5.99 -13.28
N HIS A 141 -15.64 -6.64 -13.15
CA HIS A 141 -16.47 -7.05 -14.31
C HIS A 141 -17.03 -5.87 -15.10
N GLN A 142 -17.20 -4.70 -14.47
CA GLN A 142 -17.64 -3.47 -15.11
C GLN A 142 -16.50 -2.66 -15.74
N GLY A 143 -15.25 -3.13 -15.65
CA GLY A 143 -14.09 -2.39 -16.14
C GLY A 143 -13.74 -1.16 -15.31
N LYS A 144 -14.18 -1.11 -14.03
CA LYS A 144 -13.88 -0.02 -13.10
C LYS A 144 -12.75 -0.46 -12.17
N PHE A 145 -11.60 0.20 -12.24
CA PHE A 145 -10.37 -0.23 -11.57
C PHE A 145 -9.84 0.77 -10.53
N ASN A 146 -10.60 1.82 -10.23
CA ASN A 146 -10.22 2.98 -9.44
C ASN A 146 -11.41 3.55 -8.67
#